data_AF-A0A8I1NFK4-F1
#
_entry.id   AF-A0A8I1NFK4-F1
#
_cell.length_a   1.000
_cell.length_b   1.000
_cell.length_c   1.000
_cell.angle_alpha   90.00
_cell.angle_beta   90.00
_cell.angle_gamma   90.00
#
_symmetry.space_group_name_H-M   'P 1'
#
loop_
_entity.id
_entity.type
_entity.pdbx_description
1 polymer ?
#
loop_
_entity_poly.entity_id
_entity_poly.type
_entity_poly.pdbx_seq_one_letter_code
_entity_poly.pdbx_strand_id
1 'polypeptide(L)'
;MAPTRTVFAALTGGLLLAFASTLLLVSLTAGPASASTLEQKQAAARDRIQQTSEAIESGRADLEAAQSEAADAAARESDLSGLLSNGERRSAELADQLDQAEKALARSKKRLARARRYLAQHLVAVYMNGGEPSTLDMALGAGSFDELTTGTEYLSAIEDTNERLMDRVADLRRELDGKVDGLGEAKQAIDQHNAALASARDQIASVRAEAESSAASLASANAAKAAQIDSLKGDIAGWQKRIEKQQRVSAEQAEEEVEQDLGGPYSIPTYIVMCESGGNYSAVNSSSGAGGAYQIMPSTWEAYGGKGLPQDASKAEQDRIAALIWADSGPGAWSCA
;
A
#
# COMPACT_ATOMS: atom_id res chain seq x y z
N MET A 1 31.11 -33.76 1.21
CA MET A 1 31.41 -32.33 1.00
C MET A 1 30.57 -31.86 -0.17
N ALA A 2 29.43 -31.24 0.11
CA ALA A 2 28.45 -30.79 -0.88
C ALA A 2 28.32 -29.26 -0.79
N PRO A 3 28.05 -28.57 -1.91
CA PRO A 3 28.04 -27.11 -1.96
C PRO A 3 26.70 -26.55 -1.47
N THR A 4 26.75 -25.63 -0.51
CA THR A 4 25.63 -24.86 0.00
C THR A 4 25.29 -23.73 -0.97
N ARG A 5 24.04 -23.74 -1.44
CA ARG A 5 23.41 -22.68 -2.25
C ARG A 5 23.05 -21.48 -1.38
N THR A 6 23.51 -20.31 -1.82
CA THR A 6 23.10 -18.97 -1.41
C THR A 6 21.70 -18.64 -1.90
N VAL A 7 20.76 -18.33 -1.00
CA VAL A 7 19.51 -17.61 -1.31
C VAL A 7 19.08 -16.76 -0.08
N PHE A 8 18.55 -15.57 -0.36
CA PHE A 8 17.99 -14.53 0.53
C PHE A 8 18.92 -13.41 1.00
N ALA A 9 19.33 -12.59 0.04
CA ALA A 9 19.40 -11.14 0.24
C ALA A 9 18.35 -10.52 -0.69
N ALA A 10 17.23 -10.07 -0.13
CA ALA A 10 16.21 -9.34 -0.87
C ALA A 10 15.68 -8.18 0.00
N LEU A 11 16.08 -6.98 -0.40
CA LEU A 11 15.30 -5.73 -0.37
C LEU A 11 14.96 -5.13 1.00
N THR A 12 15.98 -4.65 1.70
CA THR A 12 15.85 -3.43 2.52
C THR A 12 15.79 -2.21 1.58
N GLY A 13 14.60 -1.96 1.03
CA GLY A 13 14.29 -0.77 0.23
C GLY A 13 13.68 0.33 1.10
N GLY A 14 14.38 0.75 2.15
CA GLY A 14 14.00 1.92 2.94
C GLY A 14 14.27 3.21 2.17
N LEU A 15 13.38 3.58 1.25
CA LEU A 15 13.43 4.86 0.56
C LEU A 15 12.52 5.87 1.27
N LEU A 16 13.02 6.40 2.39
CA LEU A 16 12.53 7.65 2.97
C LEU A 16 12.89 8.81 2.03
N LEU A 17 12.12 8.97 0.95
CA LEU A 17 12.13 10.19 0.15
C LEU A 17 11.26 11.24 0.85
N ALA A 18 11.84 11.88 1.87
CA ALA A 18 11.33 13.13 2.41
C ALA A 18 11.49 14.22 1.35
N PHE A 19 10.47 14.38 0.49
CA PHE A 19 10.33 15.58 -0.34
C PHE A 19 10.00 16.76 0.59
N ALA A 20 11.04 17.45 1.05
CA ALA A 20 10.93 18.77 1.62
C ALA A 20 10.43 19.72 0.51
N SER A 21 9.11 19.93 0.47
CA SER A 21 8.51 21.01 -0.32
C SER A 21 8.92 22.34 0.30
N THR A 22 9.88 22.99 -0.35
CA THR A 22 10.22 24.39 -0.12
C THR A 22 9.01 25.25 -0.48
N LEU A 23 8.26 25.69 0.54
CA LEU A 23 7.33 26.81 0.42
C LEU A 23 8.15 28.06 0.14
N LEU A 24 8.33 28.40 -1.14
CA LEU A 24 8.79 29.72 -1.55
C LEU A 24 7.61 30.68 -1.40
N LEU A 25 7.49 31.31 -0.23
CA LEU A 25 6.58 32.44 0.01
C LEU A 25 7.11 33.66 -0.74
N VAL A 26 6.69 33.79 -2.00
CA VAL A 26 6.82 35.04 -2.76
C VAL A 26 5.66 35.94 -2.34
N SER A 27 5.96 36.93 -1.49
CA SER A 27 5.05 38.02 -1.16
C SER A 27 4.92 38.98 -2.34
N LEU A 28 4.05 38.67 -3.29
CA LEU A 28 3.60 39.64 -4.31
C LEU A 28 2.41 40.43 -3.76
N THR A 29 2.53 41.75 -3.77
CA THR A 29 1.47 42.70 -3.47
C THR A 29 0.24 42.41 -4.35
N ALA A 30 -0.90 42.13 -3.69
CA ALA A 30 -2.14 41.73 -4.34
C ALA A 30 -2.85 42.93 -4.99
N GLY A 31 -2.41 43.30 -6.19
CA GLY A 31 -3.30 43.95 -7.17
C GLY A 31 -4.29 42.94 -7.76
N PRO A 32 -5.37 43.37 -8.43
CA PRO A 32 -6.26 42.45 -9.14
C PRO A 32 -5.42 41.62 -10.12
N ALA A 33 -5.36 40.30 -9.89
CA ALA A 33 -4.57 39.41 -10.73
C ALA A 33 -5.06 39.53 -12.18
N SER A 34 -4.14 39.79 -13.11
CA SER A 34 -4.46 39.84 -14.54
C SER A 34 -4.98 38.49 -15.03
N ALA A 35 -5.78 38.49 -16.10
CA ALA A 35 -6.28 37.27 -16.74
C ALA A 35 -5.13 36.26 -17.04
N SER A 36 -4.01 36.76 -17.56
CA SER A 36 -2.80 35.96 -17.82
C SER A 36 -2.22 35.28 -16.57
N THR A 37 -2.29 35.93 -15.40
CA THR A 37 -1.83 35.33 -14.14
C THR A 37 -2.76 34.20 -13.69
N LEU A 38 -4.07 34.36 -13.87
CA LEU A 38 -5.04 33.31 -13.55
C LEU A 38 -4.93 32.11 -14.51
N GLU A 39 -4.63 32.34 -15.78
CA GLU A 39 -4.36 31.28 -16.76
C GLU A 39 -3.12 30.45 -16.40
N GLN A 40 -2.01 31.11 -16.02
CA GLN A 40 -0.81 30.41 -15.55
C GLN A 40 -1.09 29.55 -14.30
N LYS A 41 -1.87 30.08 -13.35
CA LYS A 41 -2.29 29.31 -12.17
C LYS A 41 -3.13 28.09 -12.53
N GLN A 42 -4.05 28.22 -13.50
CA GLN A 42 -4.84 27.09 -13.98
C GLN A 42 -3.96 26.02 -14.64
N ALA A 43 -3.01 26.40 -15.49
CA ALA A 43 -2.09 25.46 -16.12
C ALA A 43 -1.28 24.70 -15.06
N ALA A 44 -0.66 25.42 -14.12
CA ALA A 44 0.08 24.81 -13.02
C ALA A 44 -0.79 23.88 -12.14
N ALA A 45 -2.04 24.25 -11.87
CA ALA A 45 -2.96 23.40 -11.12
C ALA A 45 -3.35 22.13 -11.90
N ARG A 46 -3.55 22.22 -13.23
CA ARG A 46 -3.80 21.04 -14.08
C ARG A 46 -2.61 20.10 -14.11
N ASP A 47 -1.40 20.63 -14.25
CA ASP A 47 -0.16 19.83 -14.19
C ASP A 47 -0.03 19.15 -12.82
N ARG A 48 -0.35 19.86 -11.73
CA ARG A 48 -0.31 19.29 -10.39
C ARG A 48 -1.36 18.20 -10.17
N ILE A 49 -2.57 18.36 -10.73
CA ILE A 49 -3.60 17.32 -10.72
C ILE A 49 -3.10 16.07 -11.45
N GLN A 50 -2.47 16.24 -12.62
CA GLN A 50 -1.93 15.13 -13.39
C GLN A 50 -0.86 14.36 -12.60
N GLN A 51 0.14 15.07 -12.07
CA GLN A 51 1.20 14.49 -11.23
C GLN A 51 0.63 13.77 -10.00
N THR A 52 -0.37 14.37 -9.34
CA THR A 52 -0.98 13.79 -8.14
C THR A 52 -1.81 12.56 -8.47
N SER A 53 -2.46 12.52 -9.64
CA SER A 53 -3.23 11.37 -10.12
C SER A 53 -2.30 10.17 -10.41
N GLU A 54 -1.17 10.41 -11.07
CA GLU A 54 -0.13 9.39 -11.29
C GLU A 54 0.44 8.87 -9.96
N ALA A 55 0.65 9.76 -8.98
CA ALA A 55 1.10 9.37 -7.64
C ALA A 55 0.04 8.62 -6.81
N ILE A 56 -1.25 8.75 -7.14
CA ILE A 56 -2.33 7.92 -6.57
C ILE A 56 -2.33 6.55 -7.22
N GLU A 57 -2.16 6.47 -8.54
CA GLU A 57 -2.12 5.19 -9.26
C GLU A 57 -0.96 4.32 -8.78
N SER A 58 0.25 4.88 -8.71
CA SER A 58 1.40 4.21 -8.10
C SER A 58 1.13 3.80 -6.65
N GLY A 59 0.60 4.71 -5.83
CA GLY A 59 0.26 4.41 -4.44
C GLY A 59 -0.88 3.38 -4.26
N ARG A 60 -1.72 3.14 -5.28
CA ARG A 60 -2.74 2.07 -5.26
C ARG A 60 -2.10 0.72 -5.54
N ALA A 61 -1.18 0.65 -6.50
CA ALA A 61 -0.40 -0.56 -6.75
C ALA A 61 0.40 -0.99 -5.50
N ASP A 62 1.04 -0.02 -4.82
CA ASP A 62 1.75 -0.28 -3.55
C ASP A 62 0.79 -0.75 -2.44
N LEU A 63 -0.41 -0.17 -2.37
CA LEU A 63 -1.44 -0.57 -1.41
C LEU A 63 -1.89 -2.01 -1.63
N GLU A 64 -2.19 -2.37 -2.89
CA GLU A 64 -2.59 -3.73 -3.25
C GLU A 64 -1.47 -4.74 -2.95
N ALA A 65 -0.21 -4.38 -3.23
CA ALA A 65 0.93 -5.21 -2.89
C ALA A 65 1.06 -5.43 -1.36
N ALA A 66 0.94 -4.37 -0.56
CA ALA A 66 0.99 -4.47 0.90
C ALA A 66 -0.18 -5.31 1.46
N GLN A 67 -1.37 -5.18 0.89
CA GLN A 67 -2.54 -6.01 1.26
C GLN A 67 -2.34 -7.49 0.90
N SER A 68 -1.76 -7.76 -0.28
CA SER A 68 -1.41 -9.13 -0.69
C SER A 68 -0.38 -9.75 0.24
N GLU A 69 0.67 -9.00 0.61
CA GLU A 69 1.69 -9.47 1.54
C GLU A 69 1.11 -9.79 2.92
N ALA A 70 0.22 -8.95 3.44
CA ALA A 70 -0.48 -9.20 4.70
C ALA A 70 -1.35 -10.48 4.62
N ALA A 71 -2.06 -10.69 3.51
CA ALA A 71 -2.87 -11.88 3.29
C ALA A 71 -2.02 -13.15 3.21
N ASP A 72 -0.90 -13.12 2.49
CA ASP A 72 0.03 -14.25 2.39
C ASP A 72 0.67 -14.57 3.74
N ALA A 73 1.02 -13.54 4.53
CA ALA A 73 1.52 -13.71 5.88
C ALA A 73 0.46 -14.36 6.80
N ALA A 74 -0.80 -13.93 6.70
CA ALA A 74 -1.91 -14.54 7.46
C ALA A 74 -2.14 -16.01 7.09
N ALA A 75 -2.03 -16.37 5.81
CA ALA A 75 -2.14 -17.76 5.36
C ALA A 75 -1.02 -18.64 5.96
N ARG A 76 0.24 -18.16 5.90
CA ARG A 76 1.38 -18.85 6.50
C ARG A 76 1.26 -19.00 8.03
N GLU A 77 0.73 -17.98 8.71
CA GLU A 77 0.46 -18.03 10.15
C GLU A 77 -0.54 -19.15 10.51
N SER A 78 -1.59 -19.31 9.70
CA SER A 78 -2.58 -20.38 9.86
C SER A 78 -1.96 -21.77 9.66
N ASP A 79 -1.14 -21.94 8.61
CA ASP A 79 -0.46 -23.21 8.34
C ASP A 79 0.47 -23.61 9.48
N LEU A 80 1.28 -22.66 9.98
CA LEU A 80 2.17 -22.89 11.12
C LEU A 80 1.39 -23.23 12.40
N SER A 81 0.25 -22.58 12.62
CA SER A 81 -0.63 -22.88 13.76
C SER A 81 -1.19 -24.30 13.69
N GLY A 82 -1.54 -24.77 12.48
CA GLY A 82 -1.96 -26.15 12.25
C GLY A 82 -0.85 -27.17 12.53
N LEU A 83 0.38 -26.90 12.07
CA LEU A 83 1.55 -27.74 12.35
C LEU A 83 1.87 -27.80 13.84
N LEU A 84 1.83 -26.64 14.53
CA LEU A 84 2.08 -26.54 15.97
C LEU A 84 1.07 -27.39 16.76
N SER A 85 -0.23 -27.28 16.48
CA SER A 85 -1.26 -28.07 17.17
C SER A 85 -1.05 -29.58 16.97
N ASN A 86 -0.66 -30.01 15.78
CA ASN A 86 -0.35 -31.41 15.51
C ASN A 86 0.90 -31.89 16.26
N GLY A 87 1.95 -31.06 16.29
CA GLY A 87 3.17 -31.34 17.03
C GLY A 87 2.96 -31.40 18.54
N GLU A 88 2.13 -30.51 19.11
CA GLU A 88 1.79 -30.51 20.54
C GLU A 88 1.05 -31.78 20.94
N ARG A 89 0.06 -32.22 20.13
CA ARG A 89 -0.65 -33.48 20.34
C ARG A 89 0.30 -34.66 20.34
N ARG A 90 1.23 -34.70 19.37
CA ARG A 90 2.23 -35.77 19.28
C ARG A 90 3.19 -35.77 20.47
N SER A 91 3.59 -34.59 20.95
CA SER A 91 4.42 -34.46 22.15
C SER A 91 3.71 -34.99 23.40
N ALA A 92 2.41 -34.70 23.55
CA ALA A 92 1.60 -35.22 24.65
C ALA A 92 1.48 -36.75 24.61
N GLU A 93 1.23 -37.34 23.42
CA GLU A 93 1.22 -38.80 23.24
C GLU A 93 2.55 -39.45 23.64
N LEU A 94 3.69 -38.85 23.25
CA LEU A 94 5.01 -39.36 23.65
C LEU A 94 5.26 -39.21 25.15
N ALA A 95 4.75 -38.15 25.79
CA ALA A 95 4.84 -37.97 27.24
C ALA A 95 4.10 -39.09 27.99
N ASP A 96 2.89 -39.44 27.53
CA ASP A 96 2.12 -40.54 28.12
C ASP A 96 2.80 -41.89 27.90
N GLN A 97 3.39 -42.12 26.73
CA GLN A 97 4.15 -43.34 26.44
C GLN A 97 5.41 -43.45 27.31
N LEU A 98 6.11 -42.34 27.52
CA LEU A 98 7.29 -42.26 28.38
C LEU A 98 6.93 -42.63 29.83
N ASP A 99 5.88 -42.03 30.40
CA ASP A 99 5.40 -42.36 31.75
C ASP A 99 5.01 -43.85 31.89
N GLN A 100 4.33 -44.41 30.88
CA GLN A 100 3.98 -45.83 30.87
C GLN A 100 5.21 -46.73 30.83
N ALA A 101 6.23 -46.37 30.03
CA ALA A 101 7.48 -47.11 29.90
C ALA A 101 8.29 -47.05 31.21
N GLU A 102 8.38 -45.88 31.85
CA GLU A 102 9.02 -45.71 33.17
C GLU A 102 8.34 -46.56 34.26
N LYS A 103 7.00 -46.55 34.30
CA LYS A 103 6.23 -47.40 35.23
C LYS A 103 6.46 -48.89 34.97
N ALA A 104 6.53 -49.32 33.71
CA ALA A 104 6.81 -50.70 33.35
C ALA A 104 8.22 -51.12 33.80
N LEU A 105 9.21 -50.28 33.54
CA LEU A 105 10.59 -50.46 33.99
C LEU A 105 10.67 -50.59 35.52
N ALA A 106 9.97 -49.74 36.28
CA ALA A 106 9.92 -49.81 37.73
C ALA A 106 9.31 -51.14 38.25
N ARG A 107 8.24 -51.63 37.62
CA ARG A 107 7.64 -52.94 37.95
C ARG A 107 8.59 -54.10 37.67
N SER A 108 9.31 -54.08 36.54
CA SER A 108 10.31 -55.08 36.18
C SER A 108 11.47 -55.10 37.19
N LYS A 109 11.99 -53.92 37.60
CA LYS A 109 13.01 -53.80 38.65
C LYS A 109 12.56 -54.41 39.98
N LYS A 110 11.32 -54.14 40.42
CA LYS A 110 10.75 -54.73 41.65
C LYS A 110 10.59 -56.25 41.57
N ARG A 111 10.15 -56.79 40.43
CA ARG A 111 10.03 -58.26 40.21
C ARG A 111 11.39 -58.94 40.29
N LEU A 112 12.42 -58.38 39.66
CA LEU A 112 13.79 -58.89 39.73
C LEU A 112 14.30 -58.94 41.18
N ALA A 113 14.11 -57.86 41.94
CA ALA A 113 14.56 -57.79 43.32
C ALA A 113 13.86 -58.82 44.23
N ARG A 114 12.61 -59.20 43.93
CA ARG A 114 11.91 -60.30 44.62
C ARG A 114 12.45 -61.65 44.21
N ALA A 115 12.61 -61.90 42.91
CA ALA A 115 13.14 -63.16 42.39
C ALA A 115 14.54 -63.46 42.94
N ARG A 116 15.43 -62.46 42.97
CA ARG A 116 16.79 -62.60 43.56
C ARG A 116 16.77 -62.92 45.04
N ARG A 117 15.87 -62.29 45.83
CA ARG A 117 15.73 -62.59 47.26
C ARG A 117 15.22 -64.00 47.50
N TYR A 118 14.21 -64.43 46.74
CA TYR A 118 13.69 -65.79 46.83
C TYR A 118 14.77 -66.82 46.49
N LEU A 119 15.49 -66.63 45.39
CA LEU A 119 16.59 -67.51 45.00
C LEU A 119 17.68 -67.59 46.09
N ALA A 120 18.10 -66.44 46.63
CA ALA A 120 19.09 -66.40 47.71
C ALA A 120 18.61 -67.15 48.97
N GLN A 121 17.35 -66.97 49.36
CA GLN A 121 16.76 -67.69 50.50
C GLN A 121 16.66 -69.19 50.23
N HIS A 122 16.28 -69.58 49.02
CA HIS A 122 16.20 -70.97 48.61
C HIS A 122 17.59 -71.63 48.67
N LEU A 123 18.62 -71.01 48.08
CA LEU A 123 20.00 -71.49 48.12
C LEU A 123 20.55 -71.61 49.56
N VAL A 124 20.25 -70.66 50.44
CA VAL A 124 20.64 -70.73 51.86
C VAL A 124 19.90 -71.84 52.59
N ALA A 125 18.59 -72.01 52.34
CA ALA A 125 17.80 -73.08 52.95
C ALA A 125 18.26 -74.47 52.49
N VAL A 126 18.59 -74.60 51.20
CA VAL A 126 19.25 -75.77 50.61
C VAL A 126 20.57 -76.05 51.35
N TYR A 127 21.45 -75.06 51.47
CA TYR A 127 22.73 -75.20 52.18
C TYR A 127 22.58 -75.59 53.67
N MET A 128 21.69 -74.92 54.41
CA MET A 128 21.54 -75.09 55.86
C MET A 128 20.84 -76.39 56.28
N ASN A 129 20.00 -76.97 55.43
CA ASN A 129 19.28 -78.21 55.72
C ASN A 129 20.04 -79.48 55.31
N GLY A 130 21.38 -79.40 55.18
CA GLY A 130 22.23 -80.51 54.79
C GLY A 130 22.69 -80.49 53.33
N GLY A 131 22.48 -79.37 52.63
CA GLY A 131 22.74 -79.25 51.20
C GLY A 131 21.56 -79.76 50.36
N GLU A 132 21.46 -79.26 49.13
CA GLU A 132 21.13 -80.17 48.04
C GLU A 132 22.26 -81.18 48.08
N PRO A 133 21.99 -82.50 47.94
CA PRO A 133 23.09 -83.40 47.73
C PRO A 133 23.86 -82.79 46.55
N SER A 134 25.15 -82.45 46.73
CA SER A 134 25.95 -82.00 45.59
C SER A 134 25.78 -83.04 44.47
N THR A 135 25.96 -82.71 43.20
CA THR A 135 25.92 -83.77 42.16
C THR A 135 26.76 -84.98 42.55
N LEU A 136 27.82 -84.75 43.34
CA LEU A 136 28.62 -85.76 44.03
C LEU A 136 27.90 -86.46 45.21
N ASP A 137 27.22 -85.77 46.13
CA ASP A 137 26.47 -86.41 47.23
C ASP A 137 25.19 -87.12 46.78
N MET A 138 24.54 -86.65 45.71
CA MET A 138 23.39 -87.33 45.07
C MET A 138 23.87 -88.58 44.33
N ALA A 139 25.05 -88.52 43.69
CA ALA A 139 25.74 -89.68 43.13
C ALA A 139 26.15 -90.71 44.18
N LEU A 140 26.53 -90.26 45.38
CA LEU A 140 26.95 -91.13 46.48
C LEU A 140 25.77 -91.67 47.31
N GLY A 141 24.60 -91.00 47.28
CA GLY A 141 23.41 -91.35 48.05
C GLY A 141 22.28 -92.04 47.26
N ALA A 142 22.33 -92.08 45.93
CA ALA A 142 21.30 -92.70 45.09
C ALA A 142 21.25 -94.22 45.29
N GLY A 143 20.06 -94.77 45.57
CA GLY A 143 19.85 -96.21 45.73
C GLY A 143 19.84 -96.98 44.39
N SER A 144 19.76 -96.25 43.27
CA SER A 144 19.76 -96.79 41.92
C SER A 144 20.33 -95.81 40.89
N PHE A 145 20.79 -96.33 39.74
CA PHE A 145 21.31 -95.52 38.64
C PHE A 145 20.23 -94.58 38.04
N ASP A 146 18.96 -94.98 38.07
CA ASP A 146 17.82 -94.20 37.56
C ASP A 146 17.53 -92.96 38.42
N GLU A 147 17.63 -93.12 39.74
CA GLU A 147 17.44 -92.06 40.74
C GLU A 147 18.58 -91.03 40.72
N LEU A 148 19.82 -91.48 40.47
CA LEU A 148 20.97 -90.62 40.23
C LEU A 148 20.76 -89.73 39.00
N THR A 149 20.41 -90.36 37.87
CA THR A 149 20.30 -89.66 36.58
C THR A 149 19.20 -88.59 36.65
N THR A 150 18.02 -88.97 37.15
CA THR A 150 16.86 -88.06 37.31
C THR A 150 17.16 -86.90 38.27
N GLY A 151 17.85 -87.19 39.38
CA GLY A 151 18.23 -86.18 40.37
C GLY A 151 19.19 -85.12 39.82
N THR A 152 20.22 -85.55 39.08
CA THR A 152 21.20 -84.63 38.47
C THR A 152 20.60 -83.80 37.34
N GLU A 153 19.71 -84.37 36.52
CA GLU A 153 19.02 -83.62 35.46
C GLU A 153 18.10 -82.53 36.03
N TYR A 154 17.41 -82.82 37.14
CA TYR A 154 16.48 -81.88 37.76
C TYR A 154 17.19 -80.65 38.37
N LEU A 155 18.31 -80.89 39.04
CA LEU A 155 19.17 -79.84 39.62
C LEU A 155 19.77 -78.93 38.55
N SER A 156 20.39 -79.52 37.52
CA SER A 156 20.93 -78.74 36.40
C SER A 156 19.83 -77.95 35.68
N ALA A 157 18.63 -78.51 35.50
CA ALA A 157 17.51 -77.81 34.88
C ALA A 157 17.04 -76.57 35.67
N ILE A 158 17.13 -76.58 37.00
CA ILE A 158 16.77 -75.45 37.87
C ILE A 158 17.79 -74.33 37.77
N GLU A 159 19.09 -74.63 37.87
CA GLU A 159 20.17 -73.65 37.73
C GLU A 159 20.10 -72.94 36.37
N ASP A 160 20.00 -73.73 35.30
CA ASP A 160 19.81 -73.28 33.93
C ASP A 160 18.60 -72.35 33.77
N THR A 161 17.49 -72.67 34.43
CA THR A 161 16.27 -71.87 34.36
C THR A 161 16.43 -70.55 35.09
N ASN A 162 17.18 -70.53 36.20
CA ASN A 162 17.48 -69.31 36.94
C ASN A 162 18.39 -68.36 36.16
N GLU A 163 19.46 -68.88 35.53
CA GLU A 163 20.35 -68.09 34.68
C GLU A 163 19.58 -67.47 33.50
N ARG A 164 18.80 -68.28 32.78
CA ARG A 164 17.96 -67.80 31.67
C ARG A 164 16.96 -66.72 32.11
N LEU A 165 16.37 -66.85 33.30
CA LEU A 165 15.44 -65.84 33.83
C LEU A 165 16.17 -64.53 34.16
N MET A 166 17.37 -64.59 34.74
CA MET A 166 18.18 -63.40 35.03
C MET A 166 18.57 -62.67 33.75
N ASP A 167 19.06 -63.39 32.76
CA ASP A 167 19.43 -62.84 31.45
C ASP A 167 18.23 -62.19 30.76
N ARG A 168 17.09 -62.88 30.73
CA ARG A 168 15.86 -62.34 30.14
C ARG A 168 15.42 -61.02 30.80
N VAL A 169 15.58 -60.89 32.11
CA VAL A 169 15.24 -59.65 32.81
C VAL A 169 16.28 -58.56 32.56
N ALA A 170 17.56 -58.90 32.49
CA ALA A 170 18.61 -57.96 32.12
C ALA A 170 18.40 -57.41 30.70
N ASP A 171 18.03 -58.27 29.75
CA ASP A 171 17.66 -57.91 28.39
C ASP A 171 16.44 -56.99 28.35
N LEU A 172 15.34 -57.38 29.00
CA LEU A 172 14.13 -56.56 29.05
C LEU A 172 14.37 -55.21 29.72
N ARG A 173 15.25 -55.14 30.72
CA ARG A 173 15.64 -53.87 31.33
C ARG A 173 16.39 -53.00 30.33
N ARG A 174 17.41 -53.54 29.66
CA ARG A 174 18.16 -52.79 28.63
C ARG A 174 17.25 -52.31 27.51
N GLU A 175 16.31 -53.14 27.06
CA GLU A 175 15.32 -52.77 26.04
C GLU A 175 14.39 -51.65 26.52
N LEU A 176 13.87 -51.73 27.75
CA LEU A 176 12.97 -50.71 28.30
C LEU A 176 13.69 -49.40 28.62
N ASP A 177 14.91 -49.47 29.19
CA ASP A 177 15.76 -48.29 29.42
C ASP A 177 16.01 -47.58 28.07
N GLY A 178 16.41 -48.32 27.02
CA GLY A 178 16.60 -47.75 25.68
C GLY A 178 15.31 -47.19 25.05
N LYS A 179 14.14 -47.78 25.31
CA LYS A 179 12.85 -47.22 24.86
C LYS A 179 12.49 -45.93 25.60
N VAL A 180 12.74 -45.86 26.91
CA VAL A 180 12.52 -44.65 27.72
C VAL A 180 13.41 -43.52 27.19
N ASP A 181 14.70 -43.79 27.00
CA ASP A 181 15.65 -42.81 26.46
C ASP A 181 15.21 -42.33 25.07
N GLY A 182 14.89 -43.26 24.16
CA GLY A 182 14.44 -42.93 22.81
C GLY A 182 13.11 -42.15 22.76
N LEU A 183 12.15 -42.45 23.64
CA LEU A 183 10.90 -41.68 23.75
C LEU A 183 11.15 -40.28 24.32
N GLY A 184 12.05 -40.16 25.30
CA GLY A 184 12.48 -38.89 25.86
C GLY A 184 13.14 -37.99 24.81
N GLU A 185 14.10 -38.54 24.06
CA GLU A 185 14.78 -37.83 22.96
C GLU A 185 13.81 -37.41 21.86
N ALA A 186 12.91 -38.31 21.43
CA ALA A 186 11.89 -38.00 20.43
C ALA A 186 10.94 -36.90 20.90
N LYS A 187 10.49 -36.96 22.17
CA LYS A 187 9.65 -35.91 22.76
C LYS A 187 10.38 -34.57 22.79
N GLN A 188 11.62 -34.54 23.27
CA GLN A 188 12.42 -33.32 23.33
C GLN A 188 12.63 -32.70 21.94
N ALA A 189 12.92 -33.52 20.93
CA ALA A 189 13.07 -33.05 19.56
C ALA A 189 11.78 -32.41 19.01
N ILE A 190 10.61 -33.01 19.31
CA ILE A 190 9.31 -32.43 18.94
C ILE A 190 9.05 -31.13 19.68
N ASP A 191 9.33 -31.06 20.98
CA ASP A 191 9.13 -29.83 21.77
C ASP A 191 10.01 -28.68 21.25
N GLN A 192 11.27 -28.97 20.89
CA GLN A 192 12.17 -28.00 20.27
C GLN A 192 11.66 -27.55 18.90
N HIS A 193 11.15 -28.49 18.08
CA HIS A 193 10.57 -28.17 16.78
C HIS A 193 9.32 -27.29 16.93
N ASN A 194 8.42 -27.62 17.86
CA ASN A 194 7.22 -26.83 18.16
C ASN A 194 7.59 -25.41 18.63
N ALA A 195 8.61 -25.27 19.48
CA ALA A 195 9.09 -23.95 19.90
C ALA A 195 9.63 -23.13 18.71
N ALA A 196 10.33 -23.77 17.77
CA ALA A 196 10.78 -23.11 16.54
C ALA A 196 9.61 -22.70 15.63
N LEU A 197 8.58 -23.54 15.50
CA LEU A 197 7.36 -23.22 14.76
C LEU A 197 6.60 -22.05 15.39
N ALA A 198 6.47 -22.03 16.71
CA ALA A 198 5.84 -20.93 17.45
C ALA A 198 6.59 -19.61 17.23
N SER A 199 7.92 -19.62 17.33
CA SER A 199 8.76 -18.45 17.05
C SER A 199 8.62 -17.98 15.60
N ALA A 200 8.62 -18.90 14.62
CA ALA A 200 8.40 -18.55 13.21
C ALA A 200 7.01 -17.94 12.97
N ARG A 201 5.97 -18.46 13.64
CA ARG A 201 4.61 -17.91 13.56
C ARG A 201 4.58 -16.49 14.10
N ASP A 202 5.19 -16.24 15.26
CA ASP A 202 5.21 -14.91 15.88
C ASP A 202 5.99 -13.89 15.03
N GLN A 203 7.08 -14.31 14.37
CA GLN A 203 7.81 -13.47 13.40
C GLN A 203 6.93 -13.12 12.19
N ILE A 204 6.20 -14.08 11.62
CA ILE A 204 5.29 -13.84 10.50
C ILE A 204 4.12 -12.93 10.91
N ALA A 205 3.62 -13.06 12.15
CA ALA A 205 2.60 -12.18 12.68
C ALA A 205 3.11 -10.72 12.76
N SER A 206 4.39 -10.50 13.11
CA SER A 206 5.02 -9.17 13.07
C SER A 206 5.06 -8.61 11.63
N VAL A 207 5.50 -9.42 10.65
CA VAL A 207 5.54 -9.03 9.24
C VAL A 207 4.15 -8.65 8.73
N ARG A 208 3.14 -9.44 9.08
CA ARG A 208 1.74 -9.15 8.76
C ARG A 208 1.30 -7.81 9.32
N ALA A 209 1.57 -7.54 10.61
CA ALA A 209 1.18 -6.28 11.25
C ALA A 209 1.86 -5.06 10.60
N GLU A 210 3.13 -5.20 10.19
CA GLU A 210 3.87 -4.17 9.46
C GLU A 210 3.27 -3.90 8.07
N ALA A 211 2.90 -4.96 7.35
CA ALA A 211 2.25 -4.86 6.04
C ALA A 211 0.85 -4.21 6.15
N GLU A 212 0.05 -4.59 7.15
CA GLU A 212 -1.26 -3.97 7.44
C GLU A 212 -1.14 -2.47 7.79
N SER A 213 -0.13 -2.11 8.61
CA SER A 213 0.16 -0.71 8.95
C SER A 213 0.60 0.12 7.73
N SER A 214 1.42 -0.47 6.87
CA SER A 214 1.85 0.14 5.61
C SER A 214 0.68 0.35 4.66
N ALA A 215 -0.20 -0.64 4.52
CA ALA A 215 -1.43 -0.53 3.74
C ALA A 215 -2.34 0.60 4.27
N ALA A 216 -2.55 0.68 5.58
CA ALA A 216 -3.35 1.76 6.19
C ALA A 216 -2.75 3.16 5.90
N SER A 217 -1.42 3.28 5.98
CA SER A 217 -0.71 4.52 5.69
C SER A 217 -0.83 4.94 4.22
N LEU A 218 -0.68 3.99 3.29
CA LEU A 218 -0.85 4.21 1.85
C LEU A 218 -2.28 4.62 1.50
N ALA A 219 -3.28 3.94 2.08
CA ALA A 219 -4.68 4.29 1.90
C ALA A 219 -4.99 5.72 2.35
N SER A 220 -4.50 6.11 3.53
CA SER A 220 -4.63 7.48 4.05
C SER A 220 -3.94 8.52 3.14
N ALA A 221 -2.71 8.22 2.69
CA ALA A 221 -1.97 9.10 1.79
C ALA A 221 -2.70 9.30 0.44
N ASN A 222 -3.27 8.23 -0.13
CA ASN A 222 -4.03 8.33 -1.37
C ASN A 222 -5.34 9.11 -1.19
N ALA A 223 -6.02 8.95 -0.06
CA ALA A 223 -7.21 9.75 0.27
C ALA A 223 -6.86 11.25 0.40
N ALA A 224 -5.75 11.58 1.06
CA ALA A 224 -5.29 12.97 1.18
C ALA A 224 -4.95 13.59 -0.19
N LYS A 225 -4.26 12.85 -1.07
CA LYS A 225 -3.98 13.27 -2.44
C LYS A 225 -5.27 13.50 -3.25
N ALA A 226 -6.27 12.63 -3.10
CA ALA A 226 -7.56 12.78 -3.77
C ALA A 226 -8.27 14.07 -3.33
N ALA A 227 -8.26 14.37 -2.02
CA ALA A 227 -8.80 15.63 -1.51
C ALA A 227 -8.06 16.86 -2.04
N GLN A 228 -6.74 16.79 -2.24
CA GLN A 228 -5.97 17.87 -2.88
C GLN A 228 -6.40 18.12 -4.32
N ILE A 229 -6.64 17.05 -5.09
CA ILE A 229 -7.16 17.16 -6.46
C ILE A 229 -8.53 17.86 -6.46
N ASP A 230 -9.42 17.50 -5.55
CA ASP A 230 -10.74 18.13 -5.47
C ASP A 230 -10.67 19.61 -5.09
N SER A 231 -9.75 19.98 -4.18
CA SER A 231 -9.46 21.39 -3.87
C SER A 231 -8.97 22.15 -5.11
N LEU A 232 -8.00 21.60 -5.85
CA LEU A 232 -7.45 22.23 -7.05
C LEU A 232 -8.51 22.38 -8.15
N LYS A 233 -9.42 21.40 -8.31
CA LYS A 233 -10.56 21.52 -9.23
C LYS A 233 -11.50 22.65 -8.83
N GLY A 234 -11.77 22.80 -7.53
CA GLY A 234 -12.56 23.91 -6.99
C GLY A 234 -11.91 25.27 -7.26
N ASP A 235 -10.59 25.38 -7.07
CA ASP A 235 -9.82 26.58 -7.36
C ASP A 235 -9.86 26.94 -8.86
N ILE A 236 -9.63 25.97 -9.74
CA ILE A 236 -9.71 26.16 -11.20
C ILE A 236 -11.08 26.71 -11.60
N ALA A 237 -12.18 26.11 -11.10
CA ALA A 237 -13.53 26.59 -11.36
C ALA A 237 -13.76 28.02 -10.85
N GLY A 238 -13.21 28.34 -9.67
CA GLY A 238 -13.24 29.70 -9.12
C GLY A 238 -12.43 30.71 -9.96
N TRP A 239 -11.30 30.29 -10.52
CA TRP A 239 -10.46 31.13 -11.39
C TRP A 239 -11.13 31.36 -12.74
N GLN A 240 -11.77 30.35 -13.33
CA GLN A 240 -12.54 30.48 -14.57
C GLN A 240 -13.64 31.54 -14.46
N LYS A 241 -14.44 31.50 -13.39
CA LYS A 241 -15.47 32.52 -13.12
C LYS A 241 -14.91 33.94 -13.02
N ARG A 242 -13.71 34.12 -12.46
CA ARG A 242 -13.06 35.43 -12.36
C ARG A 242 -12.55 35.93 -13.71
N ILE A 243 -11.98 35.04 -14.53
CA ILE A 243 -11.55 35.38 -15.90
C ILE A 243 -12.76 35.83 -16.73
N GLU A 244 -13.85 35.05 -16.72
CA GLU A 244 -15.10 35.42 -17.43
C GLU A 244 -15.63 36.79 -16.98
N LYS A 245 -15.65 37.04 -15.66
CA LYS A 245 -16.07 38.34 -15.12
C LYS A 245 -15.16 39.47 -15.61
N GLN A 246 -13.85 39.26 -15.61
CA GLN A 246 -12.89 40.27 -16.04
C GLN A 246 -12.98 40.56 -17.55
N GLN A 247 -13.20 39.52 -18.36
CA GLN A 247 -13.41 39.66 -19.81
C GLN A 247 -14.69 40.43 -20.13
N ARG A 248 -15.78 40.19 -19.39
CA ARG A 248 -17.03 40.96 -19.53
C ARG A 248 -16.83 42.42 -19.17
N VAL A 249 -16.17 42.70 -18.04
CA VAL A 249 -15.87 44.08 -17.64
C VAL A 249 -14.99 44.77 -18.68
N SER A 250 -13.97 44.10 -19.24
CA SER A 250 -13.14 44.69 -20.29
C SER A 250 -13.89 44.88 -21.61
N ALA A 251 -14.86 44.02 -21.93
CA ALA A 251 -15.70 44.18 -23.11
C ALA A 251 -16.67 45.34 -22.96
N GLU A 252 -17.33 45.47 -21.80
CA GLU A 252 -18.19 46.61 -21.46
C GLU A 252 -17.40 47.93 -21.47
N GLN A 253 -16.18 47.94 -20.91
CA GLN A 253 -15.29 49.10 -20.95
C GLN A 253 -14.82 49.44 -22.37
N ALA A 254 -14.55 48.44 -23.21
CA ALA A 254 -14.19 48.66 -24.61
C ALA A 254 -15.38 49.17 -25.43
N GLU A 255 -16.60 48.69 -25.15
CA GLU A 255 -17.83 49.22 -25.73
C GLU A 255 -18.07 50.68 -25.30
N GLU A 256 -17.88 51.02 -24.01
CA GLU A 256 -17.97 52.40 -23.51
C GLU A 256 -16.87 53.31 -24.12
N GLU A 257 -15.63 52.82 -24.24
CA GLU A 257 -14.53 53.60 -24.82
C GLU A 257 -14.75 53.83 -26.32
N VAL A 258 -15.24 52.83 -27.04
CA VAL A 258 -15.67 52.98 -28.43
C VAL A 258 -16.87 53.92 -28.52
N GLU A 259 -17.90 53.79 -27.68
CA GLU A 259 -19.04 54.71 -27.66
C GLU A 259 -18.62 56.16 -27.35
N GLN A 260 -17.66 56.34 -26.45
CA GLN A 260 -17.10 57.65 -26.10
C GLN A 260 -16.27 58.26 -27.24
N ASP A 261 -15.47 57.46 -27.96
CA ASP A 261 -14.68 57.91 -29.11
C ASP A 261 -15.57 58.18 -30.35
N LEU A 262 -16.66 57.43 -30.49
CA LEU A 262 -17.70 57.63 -31.50
C LEU A 262 -18.69 58.77 -31.14
N GLY A 263 -18.79 59.17 -29.87
CA GLY A 263 -19.86 60.01 -29.30
C GLY A 263 -19.54 61.51 -29.11
N GLY A 264 -18.98 62.16 -30.13
CA GLY A 264 -18.77 63.62 -30.13
C GLY A 264 -20.02 64.42 -30.49
N PRO A 265 -19.96 65.76 -30.60
CA PRO A 265 -21.10 66.61 -30.97
C PRO A 265 -21.52 66.45 -32.45
N TYR A 266 -21.13 65.36 -33.11
CA TYR A 266 -21.28 65.10 -34.53
C TYR A 266 -22.11 63.84 -34.77
N SER A 267 -22.67 63.71 -35.97
CA SER A 267 -23.59 62.62 -36.34
C SER A 267 -22.91 61.39 -36.93
N ILE A 268 -21.59 61.42 -37.09
CA ILE A 268 -20.73 60.31 -37.52
C ILE A 268 -19.51 60.28 -36.58
N PRO A 269 -18.70 59.20 -36.58
CA PRO A 269 -17.58 59.05 -35.66
C PRO A 269 -16.67 60.29 -35.59
N THR A 270 -16.40 60.76 -34.37
CA THR A 270 -15.66 62.01 -34.12
C THR A 270 -14.30 62.03 -34.80
N TYR A 271 -13.59 60.90 -34.81
CA TYR A 271 -12.27 60.79 -35.42
C TYR A 271 -12.29 61.10 -36.93
N ILE A 272 -13.35 60.67 -37.64
CA ILE A 272 -13.53 60.94 -39.06
C ILE A 272 -13.73 62.45 -39.25
N VAL A 273 -14.64 63.06 -38.48
CA VAL A 273 -14.94 64.49 -38.57
C VAL A 273 -13.72 65.37 -38.25
N MET A 274 -12.92 64.96 -37.26
CA MET A 274 -11.68 65.66 -36.90
C MET A 274 -10.61 65.53 -37.98
N CYS A 275 -10.51 64.39 -38.66
CA CYS A 275 -9.60 64.24 -39.79
C CYS A 275 -10.07 65.02 -41.03
N GLU A 276 -11.37 64.99 -41.34
CA GLU A 276 -11.94 65.63 -42.52
C GLU A 276 -11.86 67.17 -42.45
N SER A 277 -12.21 67.77 -41.31
CA SER A 277 -12.31 69.23 -41.19
C SER A 277 -11.75 69.82 -39.89
N GLY A 278 -11.23 68.98 -38.99
CA GLY A 278 -10.95 69.39 -37.61
C GLY A 278 -12.22 69.75 -36.82
N GLY A 279 -13.40 69.29 -37.26
CA GLY A 279 -14.69 69.61 -36.65
C GLY A 279 -15.27 70.98 -37.03
N ASN A 280 -14.74 71.64 -38.06
CA ASN A 280 -15.17 72.98 -38.44
C ASN A 280 -16.37 72.96 -39.42
N TYR A 281 -17.54 73.39 -38.94
CA TYR A 281 -18.79 73.48 -39.72
C TYR A 281 -18.76 74.46 -40.90
N SER A 282 -17.76 75.33 -40.99
CA SER A 282 -17.57 76.27 -42.11
C SER A 282 -16.35 75.95 -42.97
N ALA A 283 -15.73 74.77 -42.77
CA ALA A 283 -14.59 74.35 -43.57
C ALA A 283 -14.98 74.13 -45.03
N VAL A 284 -14.07 74.49 -45.95
CA VAL A 284 -14.23 74.27 -47.39
C VAL A 284 -12.91 73.76 -47.95
N ASN A 285 -12.97 72.63 -48.64
CA ASN A 285 -11.85 72.12 -49.42
C ASN A 285 -11.78 72.88 -50.75
N SER A 286 -10.75 73.73 -50.92
CA SER A 286 -10.58 74.57 -52.11
C SER A 286 -10.38 73.79 -53.41
N SER A 287 -10.03 72.50 -53.36
CA SER A 287 -9.77 71.67 -54.55
C SER A 287 -10.97 70.81 -54.95
N SER A 288 -11.70 70.23 -54.00
CA SER A 288 -12.87 69.38 -54.29
C SER A 288 -14.22 70.11 -54.17
N GLY A 289 -14.25 71.26 -53.50
CA GLY A 289 -15.48 71.97 -53.17
C GLY A 289 -16.30 71.32 -52.05
N ALA A 290 -15.78 70.25 -51.42
CA ALA A 290 -16.40 69.63 -50.25
C ALA A 290 -16.47 70.63 -49.08
N GLY A 291 -17.58 70.62 -48.35
CA GLY A 291 -17.86 71.65 -47.34
C GLY A 291 -18.42 71.10 -46.03
N GLY A 292 -18.33 71.92 -44.99
CA GLY A 292 -18.90 71.65 -43.66
C GLY A 292 -18.03 70.74 -42.79
N ALA A 293 -18.51 70.45 -41.58
CA ALA A 293 -17.76 69.64 -40.62
C ALA A 293 -17.48 68.22 -41.16
N TYR A 294 -18.37 67.72 -42.01
CA TYR A 294 -18.32 66.38 -42.58
C TYR A 294 -17.68 66.31 -43.98
N GLN A 295 -17.18 67.44 -44.52
CA GLN A 295 -16.60 67.55 -45.86
C GLN A 295 -17.44 66.84 -46.94
N ILE A 296 -18.73 67.16 -47.01
CA ILE A 296 -19.65 66.53 -47.98
C ILE A 296 -19.50 67.24 -49.34
N MET A 297 -19.42 66.47 -50.43
CA MET A 297 -19.40 67.02 -51.79
C MET A 297 -20.74 67.71 -52.12
N PRO A 298 -20.74 68.87 -52.81
CA PRO A 298 -21.98 69.60 -53.13
C PRO A 298 -23.04 68.76 -53.86
N SER A 299 -22.61 67.88 -54.78
CA SER A 299 -23.51 66.98 -55.50
C SER A 299 -24.17 65.94 -54.60
N THR A 300 -23.43 65.43 -53.61
CA THR A 300 -23.95 64.48 -52.62
C THR A 300 -24.85 65.19 -51.62
N TRP A 301 -24.49 66.38 -51.18
CA TRP A 301 -25.31 67.22 -50.31
C TRP A 301 -26.70 67.49 -50.91
N GLU A 302 -26.74 67.89 -52.17
CA GLU A 302 -28.00 68.12 -52.89
C GLU A 302 -28.81 66.82 -53.07
N ALA A 303 -28.14 65.70 -53.38
CA ALA A 303 -28.80 64.40 -53.54
C ALA A 303 -29.51 63.93 -52.25
N TYR A 304 -28.98 64.28 -51.08
CA TYR A 304 -29.58 63.99 -49.77
C TYR A 304 -30.51 65.11 -49.25
N GLY A 305 -30.90 66.03 -50.15
CA GLY A 305 -31.90 67.07 -49.90
C GLY A 305 -31.37 68.31 -49.17
N GLY A 306 -30.06 68.51 -49.15
CA GLY A 306 -29.43 69.72 -48.66
C GLY A 306 -29.67 70.91 -49.58
N LYS A 307 -29.91 72.08 -49.00
CA LYS A 307 -30.09 73.34 -49.75
C LYS A 307 -28.82 74.19 -49.65
N GLY A 308 -28.44 74.84 -50.75
CA GLY A 308 -27.21 75.63 -50.79
C GLY A 308 -25.95 74.76 -50.67
N LEU A 309 -24.86 75.34 -50.19
CA LEU A 309 -23.60 74.61 -49.97
C LEU A 309 -23.51 74.07 -48.54
N PRO A 310 -22.85 72.91 -48.31
CA PRO A 310 -22.79 72.27 -47.01
C PRO A 310 -22.27 73.17 -45.88
N GLN A 311 -21.23 73.96 -46.14
CA GLN A 311 -20.59 74.85 -45.15
C GLN A 311 -21.44 76.04 -44.72
N ASP A 312 -22.45 76.40 -45.52
CA ASP A 312 -23.35 77.52 -45.26
C ASP A 312 -24.62 77.06 -44.52
N ALA A 313 -24.84 75.74 -44.46
CA ALA A 313 -25.99 75.15 -43.79
C ALA A 313 -25.80 75.13 -42.26
N SER A 314 -26.92 75.13 -41.54
CA SER A 314 -26.89 75.04 -40.07
C SER A 314 -26.24 73.73 -39.62
N LYS A 315 -25.60 73.75 -38.45
CA LYS A 315 -25.06 72.55 -37.79
C LYS A 315 -26.06 71.38 -37.82
N ALA A 316 -27.31 71.63 -37.43
CA ALA A 316 -28.35 70.60 -37.39
C ALA A 316 -28.66 70.01 -38.78
N GLU A 317 -28.55 70.79 -39.85
CA GLU A 317 -28.76 70.29 -41.21
C GLU A 317 -27.56 69.51 -41.72
N GLN A 318 -26.34 69.95 -41.40
CA GLN A 318 -25.11 69.21 -41.70
C GLN A 318 -25.10 67.86 -40.99
N ASP A 319 -25.41 67.85 -39.70
CA ASP A 319 -25.57 66.66 -38.86
C ASP A 319 -26.62 65.70 -39.44
N ARG A 320 -27.81 66.21 -39.78
CA ARG A 320 -28.89 65.40 -40.35
C ARG A 320 -28.47 64.71 -41.64
N ILE A 321 -27.84 65.44 -42.56
CA ILE A 321 -27.43 64.87 -43.86
C ILE A 321 -26.26 63.91 -43.69
N ALA A 322 -25.29 64.24 -42.84
CA ALA A 322 -24.19 63.33 -42.52
C ALA A 322 -24.69 62.02 -41.91
N ALA A 323 -25.68 62.08 -40.99
CA ALA A 323 -26.32 60.89 -40.44
C ALA A 323 -26.99 60.02 -41.51
N LEU A 324 -27.66 60.65 -42.49
CA LEU A 324 -28.31 59.94 -43.59
C LEU A 324 -27.29 59.26 -44.52
N ILE A 325 -26.23 59.96 -44.90
CA ILE A 325 -25.14 59.41 -45.72
C ILE A 325 -24.46 58.26 -44.96
N TRP A 326 -24.23 58.42 -43.65
CA TRP A 326 -23.62 57.39 -42.81
C TRP A 326 -24.50 56.15 -42.71
N ALA A 327 -25.81 56.32 -42.60
CA ALA A 327 -26.76 55.22 -42.59
C ALA A 327 -26.87 54.50 -43.94
N ASP A 328 -26.72 55.21 -45.05
CA ASP A 328 -26.84 54.65 -46.41
C ASP A 328 -25.54 54.00 -46.91
N SER A 329 -24.43 54.73 -46.79
CA SER A 329 -23.14 54.39 -47.42
C SER A 329 -22.05 53.98 -46.42
N GLY A 330 -22.29 54.14 -45.10
CA GLY A 330 -21.33 53.79 -44.06
C GLY A 330 -20.01 54.58 -44.14
N PRO A 331 -18.94 54.09 -43.51
CA PRO A 331 -17.64 54.80 -43.46
C PRO A 331 -17.04 55.12 -44.84
N GLY A 332 -17.29 54.29 -45.86
CA GLY A 332 -16.67 54.44 -47.18
C GLY A 332 -17.03 55.72 -47.96
N ALA A 333 -17.98 56.53 -47.46
CA ALA A 333 -18.28 57.85 -48.03
C ALA A 333 -17.31 58.96 -47.59
N TRP A 334 -16.46 58.70 -46.59
CA TRP A 334 -15.46 59.65 -46.09
C TRP A 334 -14.04 59.17 -46.39
N SER A 335 -13.15 60.10 -46.71
CA SER A 335 -11.76 59.82 -47.08
C SER A 335 -10.89 59.44 -45.88
N CYS A 336 -11.29 59.92 -44.69
CA CYS A 336 -10.64 59.70 -43.41
C CYS A 336 -11.21 58.53 -42.58
N ALA A 337 -12.06 57.69 -43.17
CA ALA A 337 -12.75 56.60 -42.48
C ALA A 337 -11.90 55.35 -42.25
#